data_AF-A0A9N9XM57-F1
#
_entry.id   AF-A0A9N9XM57-F1
#
_cell.length_a   1.000
_cell.length_b   1.000
_cell.length_c   1.000
_cell.angle_alpha   90.00
_cell.angle_beta   90.00
_cell.angle_gamma   90.00
#
_symmetry.space_group_name_H-M   'P 1'
#
loop_
_entity.id
_entity.type
_entity.pdbx_description
1 polymer ?
#
loop_
_entity_poly.entity_id
_entity_poly.type
_entity_poly.pdbx_seq_one_letter_code
_entity_poly.pdbx_strand_id
1 'polypeptide(L)'
;MSIVIKKSNPARPVKLQTKKFKRDKSSKTWTRLSNRIDNNNPITDTNTKQIEIVINDLGDKKIPVQDFVTLISPYTADGGAALRSVFDEDAREFRQKMEKCYEIAVQKALGDKQIASIPLYSNKHDVVTDKMVRIINKVLQMVPDFDFDKYWRYGSDYLKSAVPVPRLEEDENLRRLRNDCERLTEENRRLELILDKLKMEQKLEQIFADEVHASVESVRVQLEKEEAELRQQLHQLNEKMERYLMGNENIANCRNGQYNFKLCSSR
;
A
#
# COMPACT_ATOMS: atom_id res chain seq x y z
N MET A 1 -23.18 -28.54 -36.90
CA MET A 1 -21.94 -27.76 -37.05
C MET A 1 -21.30 -27.67 -35.67
N SER A 2 -20.14 -28.31 -35.48
CA SER A 2 -19.49 -28.42 -34.18
C SER A 2 -18.63 -27.19 -33.90
N ILE A 3 -18.97 -26.43 -32.86
CA ILE A 3 -18.23 -25.23 -32.44
C ILE A 3 -17.06 -25.69 -31.57
N VAL A 4 -15.85 -25.58 -32.11
CA VAL A 4 -14.59 -25.81 -31.39
C VAL A 4 -14.30 -24.56 -30.56
N ILE A 5 -14.50 -24.65 -29.24
CA ILE A 5 -14.14 -23.60 -28.29
C ILE A 5 -12.61 -23.65 -28.09
N LYS A 6 -11.90 -22.67 -28.66
CA LYS A 6 -10.47 -22.48 -28.41
C LYS A 6 -10.29 -21.99 -26.97
N LYS A 7 -9.67 -22.81 -26.11
CA LYS A 7 -9.26 -22.41 -24.76
C LYS A 7 -8.31 -21.22 -24.84
N SER A 8 -8.72 -20.09 -24.27
CA SER A 8 -7.87 -18.91 -24.08
C SER A 8 -6.75 -19.24 -23.08
N ASN A 9 -5.52 -18.91 -23.45
CA ASN A 9 -4.35 -19.07 -22.59
C ASN A 9 -4.55 -18.33 -21.25
N PRO A 10 -4.30 -18.95 -20.09
CA PRO A 10 -4.29 -18.24 -18.82
C PRO A 10 -3.15 -17.21 -18.84
N ALA A 11 -3.48 -15.98 -18.44
CA ALA A 11 -2.52 -14.89 -18.31
C ALA A 11 -1.36 -15.31 -17.41
N ARG A 12 -0.12 -15.07 -17.89
CA ARG A 12 1.09 -15.37 -17.12
C ARG A 12 1.07 -14.58 -15.81
N PRO A 13 1.40 -15.20 -14.66
CA PRO A 13 1.54 -14.47 -13.41
C PRO A 13 2.67 -13.44 -13.53
N VAL A 14 2.35 -12.20 -13.17
CA VAL A 14 3.33 -11.12 -13.05
C VAL A 14 4.32 -11.52 -11.95
N LYS A 15 5.54 -11.89 -12.35
CA LYS A 15 6.63 -12.12 -11.42
C LYS A 15 6.99 -10.79 -10.76
N LEU A 16 6.46 -10.54 -9.57
CA LEU A 16 7.04 -9.56 -8.65
C LEU A 16 8.48 -9.97 -8.40
N GLN A 17 9.42 -9.25 -9.02
CA GLN A 17 10.83 -9.38 -8.67
C GLN A 17 11.00 -8.88 -7.24
N THR A 18 10.97 -9.80 -6.27
CA THR A 18 11.52 -9.54 -4.95
C THR A 18 13.02 -9.35 -5.15
N LYS A 19 13.45 -8.08 -5.18
CA LYS A 19 14.87 -7.76 -5.02
C LYS A 19 15.28 -8.36 -3.68
N LYS A 20 15.98 -9.50 -3.73
CA LYS A 20 16.61 -10.10 -2.56
C LYS A 20 17.53 -9.01 -1.97
N PHE A 21 17.14 -8.47 -0.82
CA PHE A 21 18.01 -7.65 0.00
C PHE A 21 19.24 -8.51 0.29
N LYS A 22 20.37 -8.18 -0.35
CA LYS A 22 21.65 -8.78 0.00
C LYS A 22 21.95 -8.31 1.42
N ARG A 23 21.77 -9.17 2.42
CA ARG A 23 22.30 -8.92 3.76
C ARG A 23 23.81 -8.73 3.63
N ASP A 24 24.26 -7.53 3.93
CA ASP A 24 25.68 -7.19 3.91
C ASP A 24 26.46 -8.12 4.83
N LYS A 25 27.67 -8.51 4.39
CA LYS A 25 28.57 -9.40 5.16
C LYS A 25 29.03 -8.78 6.49
N SER A 26 28.72 -7.51 6.76
CA SER A 26 28.90 -6.84 8.05
C SER A 26 28.05 -7.48 9.17
N SER A 27 26.95 -8.16 8.83
CA SER A 27 26.06 -8.82 9.80
C SER A 27 26.78 -9.82 10.72
N LYS A 28 27.82 -10.52 10.25
CA LYS A 28 28.56 -11.49 11.09
C LYS A 28 29.47 -10.83 12.13
N THR A 29 29.94 -9.61 11.89
CA THR A 29 30.68 -8.82 12.89
C THR A 29 29.74 -8.15 13.89
N TRP A 30 28.53 -7.77 13.46
CA TRP A 30 27.49 -7.20 14.32
C TRP A 30 27.05 -8.15 15.43
N THR A 31 26.74 -9.41 15.07
CA THR A 31 26.33 -10.42 16.06
C THR A 31 27.42 -10.70 17.10
N ARG A 32 28.70 -10.62 16.71
CA ARG A 32 29.83 -10.83 17.64
C ARG A 32 30.02 -9.68 18.63
N LEU A 33 29.72 -8.45 18.22
CA LEU A 33 29.83 -7.27 19.09
C LEU A 33 28.69 -7.25 20.13
N SER A 34 27.45 -7.53 19.69
CA SER A 34 26.28 -7.65 20.58
C SER A 34 26.49 -8.72 21.65
N ASN A 35 26.96 -9.91 21.27
CA ASN A 35 27.17 -11.03 22.19
C ASN A 35 28.31 -10.80 23.21
N ARG A 36 29.23 -9.85 22.98
CA ARG A 36 30.26 -9.48 23.96
C ARG A 36 29.73 -8.57 25.05
N ILE A 37 28.67 -7.82 24.77
CA ILE A 37 28.09 -6.82 25.68
C ILE A 37 27.15 -7.50 26.68
N ASP A 38 26.40 -8.51 26.24
CA ASP A 38 25.46 -9.27 27.09
C ASP A 38 26.15 -10.11 28.18
N ASN A 39 27.48 -10.32 28.09
CA ASN A 39 28.25 -11.20 28.98
C ASN A 39 29.13 -10.48 30.03
N ASN A 40 29.12 -9.14 30.11
CA ASN A 40 29.92 -8.41 31.09
C ASN A 40 29.04 -7.64 32.10
N ASN A 41 29.29 -7.90 33.39
CA ASN A 41 28.57 -7.35 34.56
C ASN A 41 28.30 -5.82 34.51
N PRO A 42 27.18 -5.37 35.09
CA PRO A 42 26.90 -3.94 35.26
C PRO A 42 27.72 -3.41 36.43
N ILE A 43 28.55 -2.38 36.19
CA ILE A 43 29.23 -1.66 37.26
C ILE A 43 28.91 -0.18 37.12
N THR A 44 28.44 0.33 38.24
CA THR A 44 27.98 1.67 38.65
C THR A 44 28.97 2.83 38.42
N ASP A 45 30.03 2.64 37.63
CA ASP A 45 30.99 3.68 37.25
C ASP A 45 31.06 3.81 35.72
N THR A 46 31.06 5.04 35.21
CA THR A 46 31.21 5.32 33.78
C THR A 46 32.48 4.66 33.23
N ASN A 47 32.30 3.60 32.43
CA ASN A 47 33.41 2.87 31.81
C ASN A 47 33.82 3.56 30.50
N THR A 48 34.37 4.77 30.60
CA THR A 48 34.82 5.59 29.46
C THR A 48 35.77 4.84 28.53
N LYS A 49 36.65 3.99 29.08
CA LYS A 49 37.54 3.12 28.29
C LYS A 49 36.80 2.11 27.42
N GLN A 50 35.68 1.56 27.89
CA GLN A 50 34.86 0.62 27.10
C GLN A 50 34.11 1.35 25.98
N ILE A 51 33.64 2.56 26.25
CA ILE A 51 33.00 3.42 25.24
C ILE A 51 34.00 3.78 24.14
N GLU A 52 35.24 4.14 24.48
CA GLU A 52 36.30 4.39 23.48
C GLU A 52 36.61 3.15 22.63
N ILE A 53 36.64 1.96 23.23
CA ILE A 53 36.83 0.70 22.47
C ILE A 53 35.68 0.50 21.48
N VAL A 54 34.43 0.68 21.92
CA VAL A 54 33.25 0.54 21.04
C VAL A 54 33.29 1.55 19.89
N ILE A 55 33.64 2.82 20.16
CA ILE A 55 33.75 3.87 19.14
C ILE A 55 34.89 3.57 18.15
N ASN A 56 36.05 3.12 18.63
CA ASN A 56 37.18 2.76 17.78
C ASN A 56 36.89 1.51 16.92
N ASP A 57 36.16 0.52 17.46
CA ASP A 57 35.72 -0.67 16.73
C ASP A 57 34.62 -0.37 15.68
N LEU A 58 33.85 0.69 15.91
CA LEU A 58 32.88 1.23 14.96
C LEU A 58 33.56 1.90 13.77
N GLY A 59 34.61 2.70 14.01
CA GLY A 59 35.36 3.39 12.96
C GLY A 59 34.43 4.14 11.99
N ASP A 60 34.60 3.94 10.69
CA ASP A 60 33.79 4.58 9.64
C ASP A 60 32.49 3.81 9.28
N LYS A 61 32.07 2.83 10.09
CA LYS A 61 30.88 2.04 9.78
C LYS A 61 29.62 2.89 9.97
N LYS A 62 28.78 2.95 8.93
CA LYS A 62 27.46 3.58 9.01
C LYS A 62 26.51 2.68 9.79
N ILE A 63 26.06 3.15 10.95
CA ILE A 63 25.16 2.40 11.81
C ILE A 63 23.91 3.21 12.15
N PRO A 64 22.77 2.55 12.38
CA PRO A 64 21.59 3.22 12.90
C PRO A 64 21.90 3.82 14.28
N VAL A 65 21.42 5.05 14.52
CA VAL A 65 21.62 5.76 15.80
C VAL A 65 21.03 4.95 16.97
N GLN A 66 19.94 4.23 16.73
CA GLN A 66 19.31 3.37 17.74
C GLN A 66 20.21 2.20 18.17
N ASP A 67 20.95 1.62 17.23
CA ASP A 67 21.90 0.54 17.51
C ASP A 67 23.14 1.10 18.23
N PHE A 68 23.56 2.32 17.88
CA PHE A 68 24.64 3.03 18.58
C PHE A 68 24.30 3.30 20.06
N VAL A 69 23.12 3.83 20.32
CA VAL A 69 22.63 4.09 21.69
C VAL A 69 22.56 2.79 22.48
N THR A 70 22.12 1.70 21.86
CA THR A 70 22.04 0.37 22.50
C THR A 70 23.43 -0.19 22.85
N LEU A 71 24.44 0.04 22.01
CA LEU A 71 25.82 -0.40 22.23
C LEU A 71 26.51 0.33 23.39
N ILE A 72 26.22 1.62 23.57
CA ILE A 72 26.87 2.47 24.57
C ILE A 72 26.12 2.47 25.91
N SER A 73 24.80 2.29 25.89
CA SER A 73 23.92 2.29 27.08
C SER A 73 24.43 1.49 28.28
N PRO A 74 25.00 0.27 28.12
CA PRO A 74 25.47 -0.52 29.26
C PRO A 74 26.73 0.04 29.95
N TYR A 75 27.46 0.94 29.29
CA TYR A 75 28.72 1.50 29.76
C TYR A 75 28.59 2.92 30.35
N THR A 76 27.41 3.53 30.22
CA THR A 76 27.06 4.83 30.80
C THR A 76 26.50 4.67 32.21
N ALA A 77 26.80 5.62 33.11
CA ALA A 77 26.39 5.54 34.52
C ALA A 77 24.86 5.53 34.74
N ASP A 78 24.09 6.07 33.79
CA ASP A 78 22.63 6.13 33.81
C ASP A 78 21.97 5.00 32.99
N GLY A 79 22.75 4.01 32.54
CA GLY A 79 22.23 2.93 31.70
C GLY A 79 21.71 3.39 30.33
N GLY A 80 22.12 4.58 29.88
CA GLY A 80 21.77 5.15 28.58
C GLY A 80 20.46 5.95 28.59
N ALA A 81 19.91 6.26 29.76
CA ALA A 81 18.65 6.98 29.90
C ALA A 81 18.67 8.36 29.23
N ALA A 82 19.73 9.15 29.43
CA ALA A 82 19.91 10.45 28.80
C ALA A 82 20.05 10.34 27.28
N LEU A 83 20.81 9.35 26.78
CA LEU A 83 20.97 9.12 25.34
C LEU A 83 19.67 8.70 24.66
N ARG A 84 18.87 7.85 25.30
CA ARG A 84 17.52 7.49 24.81
C ARG A 84 16.58 8.68 24.81
N SER A 85 16.63 9.53 25.84
CA SER A 85 15.82 10.75 25.91
C SER A 85 16.13 11.72 24.76
N VAL A 86 17.41 11.95 24.47
CA VAL A 86 17.82 12.83 23.35
C VAL A 86 17.40 12.21 22.01
N PHE A 87 17.59 10.89 21.85
CA PHE A 87 17.14 10.19 20.64
C PHE A 87 15.63 10.27 20.43
N ASP A 88 14.84 10.12 21.49
CA ASP A 88 13.38 10.19 21.42
C ASP A 88 12.90 11.62 21.06
N GLU A 89 13.58 12.64 21.58
CA GLU A 89 13.34 14.04 21.24
C GLU A 89 13.66 14.34 19.76
N ASP A 90 14.83 13.92 19.28
CA ASP A 90 15.22 14.06 17.87
C ASP A 90 14.30 13.27 16.94
N ALA A 91 13.91 12.06 17.32
CA ALA A 91 12.98 11.23 16.56
C ALA A 91 11.58 11.85 16.50
N ARG A 92 11.16 12.56 17.55
CA ARG A 92 9.90 13.32 17.57
C ARG A 92 9.99 14.54 16.66
N GLU A 93 11.07 15.32 16.73
CA GLU A 93 11.28 16.45 15.84
C GLU A 93 11.34 16.05 14.36
N PHE A 94 12.06 14.96 14.06
CA PHE A 94 12.18 14.44 12.72
C PHE A 94 10.81 14.04 12.16
N ARG A 95 9.98 13.36 12.96
CA ARG A 95 8.60 13.02 12.58
C ARG A 95 7.76 14.25 12.27
N GLN A 96 7.81 15.28 13.13
CA GLN A 96 7.09 16.54 12.89
C GLN A 96 7.56 17.27 11.63
N LYS A 97 8.88 17.28 11.35
CA LYS A 97 9.43 17.88 10.14
C LYS A 97 9.00 17.10 8.89
N MET A 98 9.01 15.76 8.95
CA MET A 98 8.54 14.91 7.86
C MET A 98 7.06 15.11 7.56
N GLU A 99 6.22 15.18 8.60
CA GLU A 99 4.78 15.44 8.46
C GLU A 99 4.52 16.78 7.78
N LYS A 100 5.18 17.86 8.24
CA LYS A 100 5.10 19.18 7.59
C LYS A 100 5.56 19.16 6.13
N CYS A 101 6.67 18.49 5.82
CA CYS A 101 7.16 18.35 4.45
C CYS A 101 6.16 17.61 3.56
N TYR A 102 5.55 16.54 4.09
CA TYR A 102 4.54 15.77 3.38
C TYR A 102 3.27 16.58 3.15
N GLU A 103 2.78 17.32 4.16
CA GLU A 103 1.65 18.24 4.02
C GLU A 103 1.92 19.30 2.94
N ILE A 104 3.09 19.94 2.95
CA ILE A 104 3.48 20.93 1.94
C ILE A 104 3.53 20.30 0.54
N ALA A 105 4.07 19.09 0.41
CA ALA A 105 4.13 18.37 -0.86
C ALA A 105 2.73 18.02 -1.39
N VAL A 106 1.84 17.56 -0.50
CA VAL A 106 0.44 17.27 -0.82
C VAL A 106 -0.30 18.53 -1.24
N GLN A 107 -0.14 19.64 -0.50
CA GLN A 107 -0.74 20.92 -0.84
C GLN A 107 -0.26 21.47 -2.19
N LYS A 108 1.05 21.36 -2.50
CA LYS A 108 1.58 21.72 -3.82
C LYS A 108 1.01 20.84 -4.93
N ALA A 109 0.97 19.53 -4.74
CA ALA A 109 0.41 18.60 -5.71
C ALA A 109 -1.10 18.84 -5.96
N LEU A 110 -1.85 19.25 -4.92
CA LEU A 110 -3.25 19.66 -5.05
C LEU A 110 -3.39 21.00 -5.79
N GLY A 111 -2.56 21.99 -5.46
CA GLY A 111 -2.53 23.29 -6.12
C GLY A 111 -2.23 23.18 -7.62
N ASP A 112 -1.21 22.38 -7.98
CA ASP A 112 -0.83 22.16 -9.38
C ASP A 112 -1.96 21.47 -10.17
N LYS A 113 -2.67 20.52 -9.55
CA LYS A 113 -3.84 19.88 -10.15
C LYS A 113 -5.01 20.84 -10.33
N GLN A 114 -5.26 21.73 -9.37
CA GLN A 114 -6.28 22.77 -9.48
C GLN A 114 -5.95 23.73 -10.63
N ILE A 115 -4.71 24.23 -10.69
CA ILE A 115 -4.26 25.13 -11.76
C ILE A 115 -4.39 24.45 -13.13
N ALA A 116 -4.03 23.18 -13.25
CA ALA A 116 -4.20 22.41 -14.49
C ALA A 116 -5.67 22.20 -14.88
N SER A 117 -6.61 22.22 -13.93
CA SER A 117 -8.04 22.05 -14.20
C SER A 117 -8.73 23.31 -14.73
N ILE A 118 -8.24 24.50 -14.38
CA ILE A 118 -8.80 25.79 -14.81
C ILE A 118 -8.95 25.90 -16.34
N PRO A 119 -7.92 25.65 -17.17
CA PRO A 119 -8.06 25.75 -18.62
C PRO A 119 -9.04 24.70 -19.21
N LEU A 120 -9.17 23.53 -18.59
CA LEU A 120 -10.14 22.51 -19.04
C LEU A 120 -11.59 22.96 -18.85
N TYR A 121 -11.90 23.60 -17.73
CA TYR A 121 -13.25 24.13 -17.48
C TYR A 121 -13.53 25.37 -18.32
N SER A 122 -12.56 26.29 -18.46
CA SER A 122 -12.68 27.46 -19.34
C SER A 122 -12.96 27.05 -20.78
N ASN A 123 -12.15 26.14 -21.34
CA ASN A 123 -12.33 25.69 -22.73
C ASN A 123 -13.69 25.01 -22.95
N LYS A 124 -14.18 24.23 -21.98
CA LYS A 124 -15.51 23.60 -22.07
C LYS A 124 -16.63 24.65 -22.02
N HIS A 125 -16.51 25.64 -21.14
CA HIS A 125 -17.46 26.74 -21.05
C HIS A 125 -17.52 27.54 -22.36
N ASP A 126 -16.37 27.86 -22.95
CA ASP A 126 -16.30 28.62 -24.20
C ASP A 126 -16.92 27.84 -25.37
N VAL A 127 -16.67 26.54 -25.47
CA VAL A 127 -17.29 25.66 -26.48
C VAL A 127 -18.82 25.60 -26.32
N VAL A 128 -19.31 25.51 -25.08
CA VAL A 128 -20.76 25.51 -24.81
C VAL A 128 -21.38 26.86 -25.18
N THR A 129 -20.72 27.95 -24.79
CA THR A 129 -21.19 29.31 -25.07
C THR A 129 -21.22 29.61 -26.57
N ASP A 130 -20.18 29.24 -27.32
CA ASP A 130 -20.15 29.39 -28.78
C ASP A 130 -21.27 28.56 -29.45
N LYS A 131 -21.49 27.32 -28.99
CA LYS A 131 -22.62 26.51 -29.48
C LYS A 131 -23.97 27.17 -29.19
N MET A 132 -24.17 27.71 -27.99
CA MET A 132 -25.41 28.41 -27.62
C MET A 132 -25.63 29.63 -28.51
N VAL A 133 -24.61 30.47 -28.71
CA VAL A 133 -24.69 31.66 -29.57
C VAL A 133 -25.01 31.28 -31.01
N ARG A 134 -24.37 30.24 -31.56
CA ARG A 134 -24.69 29.75 -32.91
C ARG A 134 -26.13 29.26 -33.05
N ILE A 135 -26.65 28.57 -32.04
CA ILE A 135 -28.04 28.10 -32.03
C ILE A 135 -29.00 29.29 -31.94
N ILE A 136 -28.74 30.24 -31.05
CA ILE A 136 -29.53 31.49 -30.91
C ILE A 136 -29.57 32.23 -32.26
N ASN A 137 -28.41 32.42 -32.89
CA ASN A 137 -28.33 33.07 -34.20
C ASN A 137 -29.12 32.30 -35.26
N LYS A 138 -29.08 30.96 -35.25
CA LYS A 138 -29.85 30.14 -36.19
C LYS A 138 -31.36 30.25 -35.95
N VAL A 139 -31.80 30.30 -34.69
CA VAL A 139 -33.21 30.52 -34.34
C VAL A 139 -33.66 31.89 -34.84
N LEU A 140 -32.89 32.94 -34.58
CA LEU A 140 -33.18 34.30 -35.04
C LEU A 140 -33.15 34.46 -36.57
N GLN A 141 -32.34 33.66 -37.28
CA GLN A 141 -32.38 33.62 -38.75
C GLN A 141 -33.68 33.00 -39.28
N MET A 142 -34.22 31.99 -38.59
CA MET A 142 -35.46 31.32 -39.00
C MET A 142 -36.71 32.09 -38.54
N VAL A 143 -36.66 32.69 -37.35
CA VAL A 143 -37.74 33.46 -36.73
C VAL A 143 -37.12 34.71 -36.09
N PRO A 144 -37.05 35.84 -36.83
CA PRO A 144 -36.41 37.07 -36.36
C PRO A 144 -37.05 37.66 -35.09
N ASP A 145 -38.35 37.47 -34.91
CA ASP A 145 -39.11 37.98 -33.77
C ASP A 145 -39.17 36.99 -32.58
N PHE A 146 -38.22 36.04 -32.52
CA PHE A 146 -38.22 35.02 -31.48
C PHE A 146 -37.84 35.58 -30.10
N ASP A 147 -38.83 35.64 -29.21
CA ASP A 147 -38.70 36.01 -27.80
C ASP A 147 -38.27 34.83 -26.92
N PHE A 148 -36.99 34.81 -26.52
CA PHE A 148 -36.41 33.78 -25.66
C PHE A 148 -36.98 33.78 -24.23
N ASP A 149 -37.38 34.94 -23.71
CA ASP A 149 -37.95 35.05 -22.36
C ASP A 149 -39.36 34.46 -22.29
N LYS A 150 -40.16 34.68 -23.35
CA LYS A 150 -41.45 33.99 -23.49
C LYS A 150 -41.28 32.49 -23.72
N TYR A 151 -40.28 32.06 -24.50
CA TYR A 151 -39.99 30.64 -24.65
C TYR A 151 -39.62 29.99 -23.31
N TRP A 152 -38.80 30.64 -22.48
CA TRP A 152 -38.44 30.11 -21.16
C TRP A 152 -39.64 29.92 -20.23
N ARG A 153 -40.63 30.83 -20.31
CA ARG A 153 -41.83 30.82 -19.45
C ARG A 153 -42.95 29.91 -19.95
N TYR A 154 -43.15 29.84 -21.26
CA TYR A 154 -44.31 29.18 -21.88
C TYR A 154 -43.93 27.97 -22.75
N GLY A 155 -42.63 27.70 -22.93
CA GLY A 155 -42.08 26.49 -23.53
C GLY A 155 -42.70 26.13 -24.88
N SER A 156 -43.34 24.96 -24.93
CA SER A 156 -43.93 24.40 -26.15
C SER A 156 -45.10 25.22 -26.72
N ASP A 157 -45.84 25.94 -25.89
CA ASP A 157 -47.02 26.67 -26.34
C ASP A 157 -46.64 27.95 -27.09
N TYR A 158 -45.53 28.57 -26.69
CA TYR A 158 -44.92 29.66 -27.46
C TYR A 158 -44.44 29.18 -28.83
N LEU A 159 -43.76 28.03 -28.92
CA LEU A 159 -43.26 27.49 -30.18
C LEU A 159 -44.36 27.20 -31.20
N LYS A 160 -45.53 26.69 -30.77
CA LYS A 160 -46.68 26.44 -31.64
C LYS A 160 -47.24 27.71 -32.26
N SER A 161 -47.12 28.84 -31.55
CA SER A 161 -47.58 30.15 -32.01
C SER A 161 -46.53 30.90 -32.85
N ALA A 162 -45.25 30.74 -32.51
CA ALA A 162 -44.14 31.46 -33.12
C ALA A 162 -43.59 30.78 -34.39
N VAL A 163 -43.74 29.46 -34.51
CA VAL A 163 -43.27 28.69 -35.65
C VAL A 163 -44.48 28.10 -36.38
N PRO A 164 -44.77 28.51 -37.63
CA PRO A 164 -45.84 27.88 -38.39
C PRO A 164 -45.49 26.41 -38.61
N VAL A 165 -46.31 25.50 -38.07
CA VAL A 165 -46.12 24.06 -38.24
C VAL A 165 -46.34 23.74 -39.72
N PRO A 166 -45.32 23.28 -40.46
CA PRO A 166 -45.54 22.83 -41.82
C PRO A 166 -46.48 21.63 -41.75
N ARG A 167 -47.55 21.67 -42.54
CA ARG A 167 -48.41 20.49 -42.74
C ARG A 167 -47.53 19.44 -43.42
N LEU A 168 -47.13 18.44 -42.65
CA LEU A 168 -46.35 17.31 -43.12
C LEU A 168 -47.22 16.51 -44.10
N GLU A 169 -47.02 16.74 -45.41
CA GLU A 169 -47.21 15.66 -46.37
C GLU A 169 -46.21 14.54 -45.99
N GLU A 170 -46.62 13.27 -46.04
CA GLU A 170 -45.85 12.12 -45.57
C GLU A 170 -44.49 12.02 -46.27
N ASP A 171 -43.52 12.70 -45.69
CA ASP A 171 -42.20 12.92 -46.26
C ASP A 171 -41.37 11.65 -46.10
N GLU A 172 -40.68 11.22 -47.16
CA GLU A 172 -39.87 10.00 -47.18
C GLU A 172 -38.84 9.95 -46.02
N ASN A 173 -38.45 11.13 -45.54
CA ASN A 173 -37.58 11.36 -44.39
C ASN A 173 -38.18 10.86 -43.06
N LEU A 174 -39.49 10.99 -42.83
CA LEU A 174 -40.15 10.47 -41.62
C LEU A 174 -40.12 8.94 -41.59
N ARG A 175 -40.25 8.31 -42.76
CA ARG A 175 -40.18 6.85 -42.89
C ARG A 175 -38.77 6.33 -42.62
N ARG A 176 -37.74 7.02 -43.14
CA ARG A 176 -36.33 6.71 -42.82
C ARG A 176 -36.03 6.87 -41.33
N LEU A 177 -36.52 7.95 -40.72
CA LEU A 177 -36.33 8.21 -39.29
C LEU A 177 -36.99 7.14 -38.40
N ARG A 178 -38.20 6.67 -38.75
CA ARG A 178 -38.85 5.56 -38.05
C ARG A 178 -38.04 4.27 -38.12
N ASN A 179 -37.53 3.92 -39.30
CA ASN A 179 -36.69 2.73 -39.48
C ASN A 179 -35.39 2.82 -38.67
N ASP A 180 -34.77 4.00 -38.60
CA ASP A 180 -33.58 4.21 -37.77
C ASP A 180 -33.89 4.16 -36.28
N CYS A 181 -35.04 4.68 -35.84
CA CYS A 181 -35.49 4.53 -34.45
C CYS A 181 -35.72 3.06 -34.09
N GLU A 182 -36.38 2.29 -34.96
CA GLU A 182 -36.60 0.84 -34.74
C GLU A 182 -35.27 0.08 -34.67
N ARG A 183 -34.34 0.37 -35.59
CA ARG A 183 -33.00 -0.23 -35.60
C ARG A 183 -32.23 0.08 -34.31
N LEU A 184 -32.22 1.35 -33.88
CA LEU A 184 -31.54 1.77 -32.64
C LEU A 184 -32.18 1.16 -31.40
N THR A 185 -33.51 0.99 -31.40
CA THR A 185 -34.22 0.37 -30.28
C THR A 185 -33.87 -1.11 -30.17
N GLU A 186 -33.78 -1.83 -31.29
CA GLU A 186 -33.36 -3.23 -31.30
C GLU A 186 -31.88 -3.39 -30.91
N GLU A 187 -31.02 -2.48 -31.35
CA GLU A 187 -29.60 -2.45 -30.95
C GLU A 187 -29.45 -2.20 -29.45
N ASN A 188 -30.20 -1.25 -28.88
CA ASN A 188 -30.23 -1.01 -27.44
C ASN A 188 -30.72 -2.24 -26.66
N ARG A 189 -31.79 -2.90 -27.11
CA ARG A 189 -32.29 -4.14 -26.50
C ARG A 189 -31.24 -5.24 -26.52
N ARG A 190 -30.51 -5.39 -27.63
CA ARG A 190 -29.42 -6.36 -27.74
C ARG A 190 -28.27 -6.02 -26.78
N LEU A 191 -27.90 -4.74 -26.66
CA LEU A 191 -26.86 -4.29 -25.75
C LEU A 191 -27.24 -4.51 -24.28
N GLU A 192 -28.51 -4.28 -23.92
CA GLU A 192 -29.04 -4.59 -22.58
C GLU A 192 -28.91 -6.08 -22.24
N LEU A 193 -29.29 -6.97 -23.17
CA LEU A 193 -29.14 -8.41 -22.98
C LEU A 193 -27.67 -8.83 -22.80
N ILE A 194 -26.75 -8.24 -23.56
CA ILE A 194 -25.31 -8.49 -23.42
C ILE A 194 -24.83 -7.99 -22.06
N LEU A 195 -25.26 -6.80 -21.65
CA LEU A 195 -24.89 -6.22 -20.36
C LEU A 195 -25.36 -7.10 -19.19
N ASP A 196 -26.58 -7.62 -19.24
CA ASP A 196 -27.10 -8.50 -18.21
C ASP A 196 -26.35 -9.82 -18.16
N LYS A 197 -26.00 -10.38 -19.32
CA LYS A 197 -25.14 -11.57 -19.39
C LYS A 197 -23.77 -11.32 -18.74
N LEU A 198 -23.11 -10.21 -19.07
CA LEU A 198 -21.80 -9.84 -18.52
C LEU A 198 -21.87 -9.61 -17.01
N LYS A 199 -22.93 -8.95 -16.51
CA LYS A 199 -23.15 -8.80 -15.06
C LYS A 199 -23.29 -10.16 -14.37
N MET A 200 -23.97 -11.12 -15.02
CA MET A 200 -24.13 -12.46 -14.46
C MET A 200 -22.79 -13.21 -14.44
N GLU A 201 -22.01 -13.16 -15.52
CA GLU A 201 -20.66 -13.72 -15.59
C GLU A 201 -19.74 -13.11 -14.52
N GLN A 202 -19.76 -11.79 -14.36
CA GLN A 202 -18.98 -11.08 -13.33
C GLN A 202 -19.35 -11.53 -11.92
N LYS A 203 -20.65 -11.71 -11.64
CA LYS A 203 -21.10 -12.21 -10.32
C LYS A 203 -20.58 -13.63 -10.06
N LEU A 204 -20.59 -14.51 -11.06
CA LEU A 204 -20.07 -15.86 -10.92
C LEU A 204 -18.56 -15.87 -10.71
N GLU A 205 -17.81 -15.05 -11.45
CA GLU A 205 -16.36 -14.88 -11.24
C GLU A 205 -16.04 -14.36 -9.84
N GLN A 206 -16.84 -13.43 -9.33
CA GLN A 206 -16.66 -12.89 -7.98
C GLN A 206 -16.91 -13.95 -6.91
N ILE A 207 -18.00 -14.73 -7.01
CA ILE A 207 -18.28 -15.85 -6.10
C ILE A 207 -17.12 -16.86 -6.12
N PHE A 208 -16.63 -17.22 -7.30
CA PHE A 208 -15.50 -18.14 -7.43
C PHE A 208 -14.21 -17.56 -6.81
N ALA A 209 -13.93 -16.28 -7.02
CA ALA A 209 -12.78 -15.61 -6.42
C ALA A 209 -12.87 -15.60 -4.88
N ASP A 210 -14.06 -15.36 -4.33
CA ASP A 210 -14.32 -15.37 -2.89
C ASP A 210 -14.12 -16.77 -2.29
N GLU A 211 -14.59 -17.83 -2.97
CA GLU A 211 -14.36 -19.22 -2.57
C GLU A 211 -12.87 -19.58 -2.56
N VAL A 212 -12.14 -19.18 -3.61
CA VAL A 212 -10.69 -19.38 -3.68
C VAL A 212 -10.00 -18.62 -2.55
N HIS A 213 -10.36 -17.37 -2.29
CA HIS A 213 -9.82 -16.58 -1.20
C HIS A 213 -10.08 -17.23 0.17
N ALA A 214 -11.29 -17.72 0.42
CA ALA A 214 -11.63 -18.42 1.65
C ALA A 214 -10.79 -19.70 1.83
N SER A 215 -10.59 -20.47 0.74
CA SER A 215 -9.76 -21.67 0.77
C SER A 215 -8.29 -21.34 1.08
N VAL A 216 -7.73 -20.30 0.44
CA VAL A 216 -6.34 -19.86 0.66
C VAL A 216 -6.16 -19.36 2.10
N GLU A 217 -7.10 -18.59 2.63
CA GLU A 217 -7.04 -18.10 4.00
C GLU A 217 -7.13 -19.25 5.01
N SER A 218 -7.96 -20.27 4.75
CA SER A 218 -8.03 -21.46 5.61
C SER A 218 -6.69 -22.21 5.68
N VAL A 219 -6.02 -22.34 4.54
CA VAL A 219 -4.68 -22.95 4.46
C VAL A 219 -3.65 -22.07 5.16
N ARG A 220 -3.72 -20.75 5.01
CA ARG A 220 -2.82 -19.82 5.71
C ARG A 220 -2.92 -19.97 7.23
N VAL A 221 -4.14 -20.02 7.76
CA VAL A 221 -4.39 -20.19 9.20
C VAL A 221 -3.89 -21.55 9.69
N GLN A 222 -4.02 -22.61 8.89
CA GLN A 222 -3.45 -23.92 9.24
C GLN A 222 -1.92 -23.88 9.31
N LEU A 223 -1.27 -23.29 8.30
CA LEU A 223 0.18 -23.15 8.27
C LEU A 223 0.71 -22.26 9.42
N GLU A 224 -0.01 -21.19 9.77
CA GLU A 224 0.35 -20.34 10.92
C GLU A 224 0.31 -21.12 12.25
N LYS A 225 -0.67 -22.02 12.43
CA LYS A 225 -0.75 -22.90 13.60
C LYS A 225 0.40 -23.91 13.62
N GLU A 226 0.66 -24.59 12.49
CA GLU A 226 1.79 -25.53 12.37
C GLU A 226 3.13 -24.83 12.65
N GLU A 227 3.32 -23.61 12.14
CA GLU A 227 4.53 -22.82 12.40
C GLU A 227 4.66 -22.47 13.89
N ALA A 228 3.57 -22.08 14.55
CA ALA A 228 3.56 -21.78 15.97
C ALA A 228 3.91 -23.02 16.82
N GLU A 229 3.36 -24.18 16.49
CA GLU A 229 3.67 -25.46 17.15
C GLU A 229 5.14 -25.83 16.98
N LEU A 230 5.69 -25.72 15.75
CA LEU A 230 7.10 -25.98 15.48
C LEU A 230 8.03 -25.02 16.23
N ARG A 231 7.68 -23.74 16.31
CA ARG A 231 8.43 -22.75 17.11
C ARG A 231 8.42 -23.12 18.59
N GLN A 232 7.30 -23.58 19.13
CA GLN A 232 7.20 -24.02 20.51
C GLN A 232 8.05 -25.27 20.76
N GLN A 233 8.03 -26.25 19.85
CA GLN A 233 8.88 -27.45 19.94
C GLN A 233 10.36 -27.09 19.89
N LEU A 234 10.78 -26.19 18.99
CA LEU A 234 12.15 -25.69 18.93
C LEU A 234 12.56 -25.00 20.22
N HIS A 235 11.68 -24.19 20.81
CA HIS A 235 11.95 -23.54 22.09
C HIS A 235 12.16 -24.56 23.22
N GLN A 236 11.25 -25.54 23.35
CA GLN A 236 11.40 -26.62 24.33
C GLN A 236 12.67 -27.45 24.13
N LEU A 237 13.06 -27.69 22.87
CA LEU A 237 14.28 -28.43 22.55
C LEU A 237 15.52 -27.62 22.96
N ASN A 238 15.54 -26.32 22.67
CA ASN A 238 16.61 -25.42 23.08
C ASN A 238 16.72 -25.36 24.62
N GLU A 239 15.62 -25.21 25.35
CA GLU A 239 15.62 -25.25 26.83
C GLU A 239 16.12 -26.58 27.39
N LYS A 240 15.77 -27.71 26.76
CA LYS A 240 16.31 -29.02 27.14
C LYS A 240 17.81 -29.08 26.89
N MET A 241 18.26 -28.61 25.73
CA MET A 241 19.68 -28.58 25.36
C MET A 241 20.50 -27.70 26.31
N GLU A 242 20.00 -26.50 26.65
CA GLU A 242 20.62 -25.61 27.64
C GLU A 242 20.75 -26.27 29.01
N ARG A 243 19.69 -26.97 29.47
CA ARG A 243 19.75 -27.76 30.71
C ARG A 243 20.79 -28.88 30.65
N TYR A 244 20.90 -29.59 29.53
CA TYR A 244 21.93 -30.63 29.35
C TYR A 244 23.35 -30.05 29.36
N LEU A 245 23.56 -28.89 28.71
CA LEU A 245 24.85 -28.21 28.70
C LEU A 245 25.25 -27.74 30.10
N MET A 246 24.35 -27.05 30.82
CA MET A 246 24.60 -26.62 32.19
C MET A 246 24.82 -27.79 33.17
N GLY A 247 24.09 -28.90 33.00
CA GLY A 247 24.27 -30.11 33.78
C GLY A 247 25.64 -30.75 33.59
N ASN A 248 26.15 -30.78 32.36
CA ASN A 248 27.47 -31.33 32.03
C ASN A 248 28.62 -30.41 32.47
N GLU A 249 28.46 -29.09 32.41
CA GLU A 249 29.44 -28.13 32.94
C GLU A 249 29.60 -28.25 34.47
N ASN A 250 28.50 -28.45 35.20
CA ASN A 250 28.55 -28.70 36.64
C ASN A 250 29.23 -30.04 37.00
N ILE A 251 29.03 -31.09 36.20
CA ILE A 251 29.70 -32.39 36.41
C ILE A 251 31.21 -32.27 36.12
N ALA A 252 31.60 -31.51 35.09
CA ALA A 252 33.01 -31.24 34.80
C ALA A 252 33.69 -30.42 35.91
N ASN A 253 33.00 -29.43 36.47
CA ASN A 253 33.50 -28.64 37.61
C ASN A 253 33.57 -29.45 38.93
N CYS A 254 32.59 -30.33 39.19
CA CYS A 254 32.66 -31.24 40.35
C CYS A 254 33.79 -32.26 40.23
N ARG A 255 34.11 -32.77 39.02
CA ARG A 255 35.26 -33.66 38.82
C ARG A 255 36.59 -32.92 38.97
N ASN A 256 36.71 -31.69 38.47
CA ASN A 256 37.94 -30.89 38.65
C ASN A 256 38.15 -30.43 40.11
N GLY A 257 37.09 -30.31 40.92
CA GLY A 257 37.19 -30.05 42.36
C GLY A 257 37.70 -31.22 43.20
N GLN A 258 37.54 -32.47 42.75
CA GLN A 258 38.02 -33.65 43.49
C GLN A 258 39.51 -33.96 43.27
N TYR A 259 40.14 -33.43 42.22
CA TYR A 259 41.57 -33.65 41.97
C TYR A 259 42.49 -32.67 42.72
N ASN A 260 41.96 -31.65 43.41
CA ASN A 260 42.77 -30.69 44.17
C ASN A 260 42.83 -30.94 45.69
N PHE A 261 42.13 -31.95 46.23
CA PHE A 261 42.09 -32.18 47.69
C PHE A 261 43.10 -33.20 48.23
N LYS A 262 44.05 -33.69 47.42
CA LYS A 262 45.01 -34.74 47.83
C LYS A 262 46.48 -34.33 47.93
N LEU A 263 46.82 -33.04 47.86
CA LEU A 263 48.24 -32.60 47.85
C LEU A 263 48.70 -31.73 49.03
N CYS A 264 47.93 -31.58 50.11
CA CYS A 264 48.37 -30.82 51.30
C CYS A 264 48.01 -31.52 52.61
N SER A 265 48.65 -32.64 52.91
CA SER A 265 48.74 -33.19 54.27
C SER A 265 49.96 -34.09 54.40
N SER A 266 51.15 -33.53 54.22
CA SER A 266 52.42 -34.15 54.61
C SER A 266 53.46 -33.06 54.79
N ARG A 267 53.43 -32.40 55.96
CA ARG A 267 54.59 -31.87 56.69
C ARG A 267 54.16 -31.41 58.06
#